data_AF-A0A101H0V5-F1
#
_entry.id   AF-A0A101H0V5-F1
#
_cell.length_a   1.000
_cell.length_b   1.000
_cell.length_c   1.000
_cell.angle_alpha   90.00
_cell.angle_beta   90.00
_cell.angle_gamma   90.00
#
_symmetry.space_group_name_H-M   'P 1'
#
loop_
_entity.id
_entity.type
_entity.pdbx_description
1 polymer ?
#
loop_
_entity_poly.entity_id
_entity_poly.type
_entity_poly.pdbx_seq_one_letter_code
_entity_poly.pdbx_strand_id
1 'polypeptide(L)'
;CIKCYSCIENCPVCLPNEAELKKATTMVPNGQIPPNPMFHMRRFAHISDSCINCGQCEELCPMDIPLALFSHAIRTEGDATYNPKLGSAPYKN
;
A
#
# COMPACT_ATOMS: atom_id res chain seq x y z
N CYS A 1 -11.23 -3.37 7.46
CA CYS A 1 -10.86 -3.68 6.06
C CYS A 1 -11.76 -4.77 5.51
N ILE A 2 -12.39 -4.53 4.36
CA ILE A 2 -13.28 -5.50 3.68
C ILE A 2 -12.64 -6.14 2.44
N LYS A 3 -11.33 -5.93 2.23
CA LYS A 3 -10.56 -6.50 1.10
C LYS A 3 -11.20 -6.14 -0.26
N CYS A 4 -11.63 -4.90 -0.43
CA CYS A 4 -12.20 -4.37 -1.69
C CYS A 4 -11.15 -4.00 -2.74
N TYR A 5 -9.86 -4.05 -2.40
CA TYR A 5 -8.71 -3.73 -3.28
C TYR A 5 -8.64 -2.30 -3.84
N SER A 6 -9.60 -1.41 -3.53
CA SER A 6 -9.61 0.00 -3.95
C SER A 6 -8.28 0.73 -3.68
N CYS A 7 -7.64 0.47 -2.53
CA CYS A 7 -6.36 1.08 -2.16
C CYS A 7 -5.14 0.61 -2.99
N ILE A 8 -5.30 -0.45 -3.78
CA ILE A 8 -4.29 -1.02 -4.67
C ILE A 8 -4.55 -0.60 -6.11
N GLU A 9 -5.79 -0.72 -6.56
CA GLU A 9 -6.20 -0.45 -7.95
C GLU A 9 -6.06 1.04 -8.31
N ASN A 10 -6.33 1.94 -7.37
CA ASN A 10 -6.23 3.40 -7.60
C ASN A 10 -4.85 3.97 -7.27
N CYS A 11 -3.86 3.13 -7.00
CA CYS A 11 -2.54 3.64 -6.64
C CYS A 11 -1.69 3.89 -7.89
N PRO A 12 -1.23 5.12 -8.15
CA PRO A 12 -0.52 5.47 -9.38
C PRO A 12 0.85 4.81 -9.53
N VAL A 13 1.43 4.30 -8.44
CA VAL A 13 2.75 3.66 -8.44
C VAL A 13 2.67 2.13 -8.48
N CYS A 14 1.45 1.58 -8.51
CA CYS A 14 1.25 0.15 -8.56
C CYS A 14 0.90 -0.30 -9.96
N LEU A 15 1.51 -1.40 -10.37
CA LEU A 15 1.18 -2.11 -11.59
C LEU A 15 0.57 -3.46 -11.17
N PRO A 16 -0.70 -3.49 -10.75
CA PRO A 16 -1.30 -4.71 -10.22
C PRO A 16 -1.45 -5.74 -11.34
N ASN A 17 -0.92 -6.95 -11.12
CA ASN A 17 -1.33 -8.13 -11.86
C ASN A 17 -2.52 -8.76 -11.11
N GLU A 18 -3.71 -8.71 -11.71
CA GLU A 18 -4.93 -9.22 -11.07
C GLU A 18 -4.84 -10.67 -10.62
N ALA A 19 -4.16 -11.52 -11.41
CA ALA A 19 -4.00 -12.94 -11.10
C ALA A 19 -3.17 -13.15 -9.83
N GLU A 20 -2.10 -12.37 -9.65
CA GLU A 20 -1.24 -12.44 -8.45
C GLU A 20 -1.82 -11.69 -7.25
N LEU A 21 -2.70 -10.71 -7.48
CA LEU A 21 -3.36 -9.94 -6.43
C LEU A 21 -4.43 -10.77 -5.70
N LYS A 22 -5.26 -11.50 -6.46
CA LYS A 22 -6.40 -12.29 -5.92
C LYS A 22 -6.01 -13.73 -5.54
N LYS A 23 -4.75 -14.12 -5.76
CA LYS A 23 -4.20 -15.43 -5.41
C LYS A 23 -4.15 -15.60 -3.89
N ALA A 24 -4.78 -16.66 -3.40
CA ALA A 24 -4.68 -17.04 -2.01
C ALA A 24 -3.21 -17.42 -1.68
N THR A 25 -2.73 -16.93 -0.55
CA THR A 25 -1.43 -17.33 0.00
C THR A 25 -1.64 -17.86 1.42
N THR A 26 -0.67 -18.60 1.96
CA THR A 26 -0.73 -19.10 3.34
C THR A 26 -0.97 -17.98 4.35
N MET A 27 -0.41 -16.79 4.09
CA MET A 27 -0.51 -15.63 4.97
C MET A 27 -1.77 -14.78 4.72
N VAL A 28 -2.31 -14.81 3.50
CA VAL A 28 -3.52 -14.07 3.11
C VAL A 28 -4.49 -15.04 2.43
N PRO A 29 -5.32 -15.75 3.21
CA PRO A 29 -6.32 -16.66 2.67
C PRO A 29 -7.52 -15.89 2.09
N ASN A 30 -8.21 -16.55 1.16
CA ASN A 30 -9.48 -16.06 0.60
C ASN A 30 -10.64 -16.26 1.59
N GLY A 31 -11.71 -15.49 1.43
CA GLY A 31 -12.93 -15.61 2.25
C GLY A 31 -12.86 -15.02 3.67
N GLN A 32 -11.70 -14.61 4.17
CA GLN A 32 -11.58 -14.02 5.51
C GLN A 32 -11.80 -12.50 5.50
N ILE A 33 -12.77 -12.02 6.30
CA ILE A 33 -13.07 -10.61 6.59
C ILE A 33 -13.27 -10.45 8.10
N PRO A 34 -12.53 -9.54 8.79
CA PRO A 34 -11.43 -8.73 8.25
C PRO A 34 -10.27 -9.62 7.76
N PRO A 35 -9.48 -9.17 6.76
CA PRO A 35 -8.35 -9.94 6.27
C PRO A 35 -7.28 -10.10 7.36
N ASN A 36 -6.43 -11.12 7.20
CA ASN A 36 -5.19 -11.21 7.96
C ASN A 36 -4.39 -9.88 7.83
N PRO A 37 -3.84 -9.32 8.92
CA PRO A 37 -3.02 -8.10 8.89
C PRO A 37 -1.88 -8.13 7.87
N MET A 38 -1.40 -9.32 7.50
CA MET A 38 -0.43 -9.52 6.42
C MET A 38 -0.86 -8.92 5.08
N PHE A 39 -2.17 -8.77 4.82
CA PHE A 39 -2.68 -8.07 3.64
C PHE A 39 -2.18 -6.62 3.59
N HIS A 40 -2.30 -5.89 4.70
CA HIS A 40 -1.84 -4.50 4.79
C HIS A 40 -0.31 -4.42 4.83
N MET A 41 0.37 -5.34 5.53
CA MET A 41 1.84 -5.37 5.53
C MET A 41 2.43 -5.63 4.14
N ARG A 42 1.90 -6.60 3.39
CA ARG A 42 2.33 -6.86 2.00
C ARG A 42 2.13 -5.61 1.14
N ARG A 43 1.01 -4.91 1.33
CA ARG A 43 0.73 -3.65 0.63
C ARG A 43 1.78 -2.59 0.94
N PHE A 44 2.02 -2.30 2.22
CA PHE A 44 2.98 -1.27 2.60
C PHE A 44 4.40 -1.60 2.15
N ALA A 45 4.82 -2.85 2.26
CA ALA A 45 6.13 -3.30 1.77
C ALA A 45 6.26 -3.21 0.25
N HIS A 46 5.18 -3.38 -0.51
CA HIS A 46 5.22 -3.27 -1.97
C HIS A 46 5.47 -1.84 -2.46
N ILE A 47 4.99 -0.82 -1.73
CA ILE A 47 5.09 0.59 -2.13
C ILE A 47 6.04 1.40 -1.24
N SER A 48 6.79 0.76 -0.35
CA SER A 48 7.58 1.46 0.69
C SER A 48 8.64 2.39 0.10
N ASP A 49 9.22 2.04 -1.05
CA ASP A 49 10.24 2.82 -1.75
C ASP A 49 9.67 3.73 -2.85
N SER A 50 8.38 3.60 -3.13
CA SER A 50 7.74 4.18 -4.32
C SER A 50 6.56 5.11 -4.00
N CYS A 51 6.05 5.10 -2.77
CA CYS A 51 4.92 5.93 -2.37
C CYS A 51 5.19 7.42 -2.63
N ILE A 52 4.29 8.08 -3.37
CA ILE A 52 4.35 9.52 -3.68
C ILE A 52 3.37 10.37 -2.86
N ASN A 53 2.82 9.81 -1.78
CA ASN A 53 1.83 10.46 -0.91
C ASN A 53 0.63 11.07 -1.66
N CYS A 54 0.10 10.35 -2.66
CA CYS A 54 -1.05 10.81 -3.46
C CYS A 54 -2.42 10.77 -2.73
N GLY A 55 -2.51 10.15 -1.53
CA GLY A 55 -3.73 10.11 -0.72
C GLY A 55 -4.84 9.14 -1.16
N GLN A 56 -4.89 8.72 -2.43
CA GLN A 56 -6.01 7.94 -3.00
C GLN A 56 -6.36 6.66 -2.23
N CYS A 57 -5.38 6.00 -1.61
CA CYS A 57 -5.62 4.77 -0.86
C CYS A 57 -6.49 4.97 0.39
N GLU A 58 -6.42 6.15 1.01
CA GLU A 58 -7.21 6.53 2.18
C GLU A 58 -8.53 7.16 1.75
N GLU A 59 -8.50 8.07 0.79
CA GLU A 59 -9.69 8.77 0.25
C GLU A 59 -10.74 7.79 -0.29
N LEU A 60 -10.31 6.73 -0.97
CA LEU A 60 -11.21 5.75 -1.58
C LEU A 60 -11.48 4.53 -0.67
N CYS A 61 -11.07 4.59 0.61
CA CYS A 61 -11.27 3.50 1.55
C CYS A 61 -12.68 3.58 2.16
N PRO A 62 -13.60 2.63 1.90
CA PRO A 62 -14.95 2.66 2.49
C PRO A 62 -14.97 2.34 3.99
N MET A 63 -13.80 2.13 4.60
CA MET A 63 -13.63 1.77 6.01
C MET A 63 -12.80 2.81 6.77
N ASP A 64 -12.52 3.97 6.16
CA ASP A 64 -11.77 5.08 6.75
C ASP A 64 -10.45 4.67 7.40
N ILE A 65 -9.72 3.74 6.75
CA ILE A 65 -8.42 3.27 7.24
C ILE A 65 -7.37 4.30 6.81
N PRO A 66 -6.51 4.79 7.73
CA PRO A 66 -5.51 5.83 7.43
C PRO A 66 -4.31 5.26 6.66
N LEU A 67 -4.55 4.74 5.46
CA LEU A 67 -3.56 4.04 4.64
C LEU A 67 -2.49 4.98 4.10
N ALA A 68 -2.83 6.25 3.85
CA ALA A 68 -1.87 7.24 3.37
C ALA A 68 -0.90 7.59 4.50
N LEU A 69 -1.39 7.79 5.73
CA LEU A 69 -0.56 8.03 6.91
C LEU A 69 0.55 6.97 7.06
N PHE A 70 0.18 5.68 7.06
CA PHE A 70 1.16 4.60 7.21
C PHE A 70 2.13 4.50 6.03
N SER A 71 1.60 4.55 4.80
CA SER A 71 2.43 4.43 3.59
C SER A 71 3.43 5.57 3.48
N HIS A 72 3.01 6.77 3.89
CA HIS A 72 3.86 7.95 3.88
C HIS A 72 4.91 7.92 4.99
N ALA A 73 4.54 7.55 6.22
CA ALA A 73 5.50 7.40 7.32
C ALA A 73 6.61 6.40 6.98
N ILE A 74 6.25 5.24 6.40
CA ILE A 74 7.21 4.23 5.96
C ILE A 74 8.14 4.78 4.87
N ARG A 75 7.61 5.56 3.92
CA ARG A 75 8.40 6.18 2.86
C ARG A 75 9.41 7.18 3.44
N THR A 76 8.97 8.05 4.34
CA THR A 76 9.80 9.08 4.97
C THR A 76 10.93 8.46 5.78
N GLU A 77 10.64 7.43 6.58
CA GLU A 77 11.68 6.71 7.33
C GLU A 77 12.66 5.97 6.40
N GLY A 78 12.13 5.37 5.33
CA GLY A 78 12.93 4.71 4.30
C GLY A 78 13.91 5.66 3.62
N ASP A 79 13.46 6.88 3.28
CA ASP A 79 14.29 7.92 2.67
C ASP A 79 15.35 8.49 3.61
N ALA A 80 15.07 8.54 4.91
CA ALA A 80 16.04 9.00 5.91
C ALA A 80 17.23 8.05 6.03
N THR A 81 17.00 6.75 5.79
CA THR A 81 18.02 5.70 6.01
C THR A 81 18.64 5.20 4.71
N TYR A 82 17.89 5.20 3.60
CA TYR A 82 18.29 4.56 2.35
C TYR A 82 18.02 5.46 1.14
N ASN A 83 18.83 5.27 0.09
CA ASN A 83 18.59 5.95 -1.18
C ASN A 83 17.49 5.21 -1.96
N PRO A 84 16.36 5.86 -2.28
CA PRO A 84 15.24 5.24 -2.97
C PRO A 84 15.56 4.87 -4.43
N LYS A 85 14.98 3.76 -4.91
CA LYS A 85 15.18 3.27 -6.29
C LYS A 85 14.65 4.24 -7.35
N LEU A 86 13.59 4.98 -7.04
CA LEU A 86 12.96 5.96 -7.93
C LEU A 86 13.58 7.36 -7.77
N GLY A 87 14.64 7.52 -6.97
CA GLY A 87 15.20 8.82 -6.62
C GLY A 87 14.43 9.52 -5.50
N SER A 88 14.95 10.65 -5.05
CA SER A 88 14.35 11.44 -3.98
C SER A 88 12.93 11.86 -4.35
N ALA A 89 12.01 11.86 -3.38
CA ALA A 89 10.67 12.37 -3.60
C ALA A 89 10.70 13.80 -4.19
N PRO A 90 9.90 14.11 -5.23
CA PRO A 90 9.87 15.43 -5.85
C PRO A 90 9.21 16.50 -4.96
N TYR A 91 8.53 16.08 -3.90
CA TYR A 91 7.89 16.94 -2.91
C TYR A 91 8.65 16.87 -1.58
N LYS A 92 8.66 17.99 -0.86
CA LYS A 92 9.08 18.06 0.54
C LYS A 92 7.83 18.37 1.35
N ASN A 93 7.61 17.63 2.43
CA ASN A 93 6.58 17.96 3.41
C ASN A 93 7.01 19.15 4.26
#